data_AF-A0A537IYL9-F1
#
_entry.id   AF-A0A537IYL9-F1
#
_cell.length_a   1.000
_cell.length_b   1.000
_cell.length_c   1.000
_cell.angle_alpha   90.00
_cell.angle_beta   90.00
_cell.angle_gamma   90.00
#
_symmetry.space_group_name_H-M   'P 1'
#
loop_
_entity.id
_entity.type
_entity.pdbx_description
1 polymer ?
#
loop_
_entity_poly.entity_id
_entity_poly.type
_entity_poly.pdbx_seq_one_letter_code
_entity_poly.pdbx_strand_id
1 'polypeptide(L)'
;MDEEKVLEDVKAAVLLALDNRRGLVAFSRLEALEMDQRARAVEREALEQVRKLLPTTSQGQRLQQVKTRLDRMDEALQALAGRQDIHDRSRALERDDITWRAFEDISWLLEEP
;
A
#
# COMPACT_ATOMS: atom_id res chain seq x y z
N MET A 1 -19.16 8.08 -12.99
CA MET A 1 -18.68 7.14 -11.97
C MET A 1 -18.96 7.79 -10.63
N ASP A 2 -19.63 7.10 -9.72
CA ASP A 2 -19.95 7.65 -8.42
C ASP A 2 -18.68 7.67 -7.56
N GLU A 3 -18.23 8.87 -7.18
CA GLU A 3 -16.98 9.06 -6.45
C GLU A 3 -17.06 8.48 -5.03
N GLU A 4 -18.23 8.52 -4.40
CA GLU A 4 -18.46 7.94 -3.09
C GLU A 4 -18.31 6.42 -3.16
N LYS A 5 -18.91 5.79 -4.17
CA LYS A 5 -18.76 4.35 -4.43
C LYS A 5 -17.30 3.94 -4.64
N VAL A 6 -16.52 4.72 -5.39
CA VAL A 6 -15.10 4.39 -5.59
C VAL A 6 -14.29 4.53 -4.30
N LEU A 7 -14.61 5.54 -3.48
CA LEU A 7 -13.98 5.70 -2.19
C LEU A 7 -14.31 4.52 -1.26
N GLU A 8 -15.55 4.04 -1.29
CA GLU A 8 -15.97 2.83 -0.57
C GLU A 8 -15.22 1.59 -1.05
N ASP A 9 -15.12 1.38 -2.37
CA ASP A 9 -14.39 0.25 -2.95
C ASP A 9 -12.90 0.29 -2.59
N VAL A 10 -12.27 1.47 -2.62
CA VAL A 10 -10.88 1.68 -2.17
C VAL A 10 -10.74 1.39 -0.68
N LYS A 11 -11.66 1.87 0.15
CA LYS A 11 -11.66 1.61 1.60
C LYS A 11 -11.83 0.13 1.90
N ALA A 12 -12.72 -0.57 1.19
CA ALA A 12 -12.92 -2.00 1.35
C ALA A 12 -11.64 -2.80 1.02
N ALA A 13 -10.92 -2.43 -0.04
CA ALA A 13 -9.65 -3.07 -0.39
C ALA A 13 -8.59 -2.90 0.70
N VAL A 14 -8.48 -1.71 1.29
CA VAL A 14 -7.52 -1.42 2.36
C VAL A 14 -7.89 -2.14 3.66
N LEU A 15 -9.18 -2.14 4.04
CA LEU A 15 -9.67 -2.85 5.23
C LEU A 15 -9.44 -4.36 5.13
N LEU A 16 -9.69 -4.96 3.96
CA LEU A 16 -9.40 -6.37 3.72
C LEU A 16 -7.92 -6.69 3.93
N ALA A 17 -7.03 -5.82 3.46
CA ALA A 17 -5.59 -5.98 3.63
C ALA A 17 -5.16 -5.85 5.11
N LEU A 18 -5.76 -4.92 5.85
CA LEU A 18 -5.53 -4.78 7.30
C LEU A 18 -5.98 -6.04 8.07
N ASP A 19 -7.13 -6.61 7.73
CA ASP A 19 -7.62 -7.84 8.36
C ASP A 19 -6.75 -9.06 8.00
N ASN A 20 -6.32 -9.18 6.75
CA ASN A 20 -5.36 -10.20 6.33
C ASN A 20 -4.04 -10.09 7.10
N ARG A 21 -3.52 -8.87 7.29
CA ARG A 21 -2.31 -8.61 8.10
C ARG A 21 -2.51 -9.03 9.56
N ARG A 22 -3.64 -8.67 10.17
CA ARG A 22 -3.98 -9.07 11.55
C ARG A 22 -4.08 -10.60 11.68
N GLY A 23 -4.65 -11.27 10.68
CA GLY A 23 -4.71 -12.73 10.60
C GLY A 23 -3.32 -13.38 10.55
N LEU A 24 -2.36 -12.79 9.84
CA LEU A 24 -0.98 -13.29 9.84
C LEU A 24 -0.36 -13.21 11.25
N VAL A 25 -0.60 -12.12 11.99
CA VAL A 25 -0.12 -11.94 13.37
C VAL A 25 -0.76 -12.93 14.33
N ALA A 26 -2.07 -13.16 14.23
CA ALA A 26 -2.84 -13.95 15.20
C ALA A 26 -2.62 -15.48 15.13
N PHE A 27 -2.15 -16.02 14.00
CA PHE A 27 -2.10 -17.48 13.76
C PHE A 27 -0.69 -18.08 13.70
N SER A 28 0.37 -17.35 14.04
CA SER A 28 1.72 -17.77 13.68
C SER A 28 2.41 -18.71 14.69
N ARG A 29 2.50 -20.00 14.30
CA ARG A 29 3.65 -20.89 14.56
C ARG A 29 4.71 -20.81 13.45
N LEU A 30 4.61 -19.81 12.56
CA LEU A 30 5.50 -19.59 11.41
C LEU A 30 6.80 -18.91 11.86
N GLU A 31 7.90 -19.15 11.14
CA GLU A 31 9.13 -18.39 11.35
C GLU A 31 8.92 -16.91 11.02
N ALA A 32 9.50 -16.02 11.83
CA ALA A 32 9.27 -14.57 11.73
C ALA A 32 9.54 -13.98 10.33
N LEU A 33 10.45 -14.60 9.55
CA LEU A 33 10.80 -14.18 8.20
C LEU A 33 9.66 -14.46 7.19
N GLU A 34 9.04 -15.63 7.27
CA GLU A 34 7.95 -16.02 6.36
C GLU A 34 6.71 -15.15 6.59
N MET A 35 6.49 -14.75 7.85
CA MET A 35 5.42 -13.83 8.20
C MET A 35 5.62 -12.44 7.60
N ASP A 36 6.83 -11.89 7.73
CA ASP A 36 7.14 -10.57 7.19
C ASP A 36 6.96 -10.58 5.66
N GLN A 37 7.46 -11.59 4.95
CA GLN A 37 7.27 -11.73 3.50
C GLN A 37 5.79 -11.77 3.08
N ARG A 38 4.95 -12.52 3.81
CA ARG A 38 3.51 -12.57 3.54
C ARG A 38 2.83 -11.24 3.83
N ALA A 39 3.21 -10.57 4.91
CA ALA A 39 2.69 -9.25 5.25
C ALA A 39 3.01 -8.23 4.13
N ARG A 40 4.24 -8.25 3.60
CA ARG A 40 4.63 -7.40 2.46
C ARG A 40 3.85 -7.71 1.19
N ALA A 41 3.56 -8.97 0.93
CA ALA A 41 2.75 -9.35 -0.23
C ALA A 41 1.33 -8.76 -0.14
N VAL A 42 0.69 -8.85 1.03
CA VAL A 42 -0.64 -8.29 1.28
C VAL A 42 -0.67 -6.77 1.04
N GLU A 43 0.32 -6.03 1.54
CA GLU A 43 0.42 -4.58 1.35
C GLU A 43 0.52 -4.21 -0.14
N ARG A 44 1.39 -4.91 -0.88
CA ARG A 44 1.60 -4.66 -2.32
C ARG A 44 0.33 -4.93 -3.12
N GLU A 45 -0.30 -6.08 -2.88
CA GLU A 45 -1.56 -6.46 -3.55
C GLU A 45 -2.67 -5.44 -3.28
N ALA A 46 -2.77 -4.95 -2.04
CA ALA A 46 -3.74 -3.92 -1.67
C ALA A 46 -3.52 -2.63 -2.46
N LEU A 47 -2.28 -2.13 -2.51
CA LEU A 47 -1.94 -0.91 -3.23
C LEU A 47 -2.17 -1.04 -4.75
N GLU A 48 -1.88 -2.22 -5.32
CA GLU A 48 -2.22 -2.53 -6.71
C GLU A 48 -3.74 -2.52 -6.95
N GLN A 49 -4.51 -3.06 -6.01
CA GLN A 49 -5.97 -3.04 -6.11
C GLN A 49 -6.52 -1.62 -6.01
N VAL A 50 -6.00 -0.81 -5.08
CA VAL A 50 -6.36 0.61 -4.98
C VAL A 50 -6.09 1.32 -6.31
N ARG A 51 -4.92 1.09 -6.94
CA ARG A 51 -4.60 1.68 -8.26
C ARG A 51 -5.61 1.33 -9.35
N LYS A 52 -6.07 0.08 -9.38
CA LYS A 52 -7.06 -0.38 -10.38
C LYS A 52 -8.43 0.26 -10.18
N LEU A 53 -8.76 0.62 -8.94
CA LEU A 53 -10.04 1.26 -8.58
C LEU A 53 -10.04 2.76 -8.81
N LEU A 54 -8.87 3.41 -8.75
CA LEU A 54 -8.78 4.85 -8.94
C LEU A 54 -9.11 5.27 -10.39
N PRO A 55 -9.97 6.29 -10.58
CA PRO A 55 -10.22 6.84 -11.90
C PRO A 55 -9.01 7.62 -12.40
N THR A 56 -8.86 7.68 -13.72
CA THR A 56 -7.85 8.53 -14.38
C THR A 56 -8.03 10.00 -14.02
N THR A 57 -9.29 10.44 -13.89
CA THR A 57 -9.68 11.82 -13.56
C THR A 57 -10.72 11.77 -12.43
N SER A 58 -10.39 12.33 -11.26
CA SER A 58 -11.34 12.56 -10.17
C SER A 58 -11.41 14.05 -9.84
N GLN A 59 -12.57 14.53 -9.38
CA GLN A 59 -12.72 15.90 -8.89
C GLN A 59 -12.76 15.98 -7.36
N GLY A 60 -13.05 14.89 -6.66
CA GLY A 60 -13.06 14.89 -5.21
C GLY A 60 -11.67 14.79 -4.59
N GLN A 61 -11.53 15.57 -3.54
CA GLN A 61 -10.30 15.80 -2.82
C GLN A 61 -9.70 14.52 -2.23
N ARG A 62 -10.55 13.61 -1.70
CA ARG A 62 -10.08 12.36 -1.06
C ARG A 62 -9.43 11.42 -2.07
N LEU A 63 -10.04 11.17 -3.22
CA LEU A 63 -9.43 10.32 -4.26
C LEU A 63 -8.14 10.95 -4.82
N GLN A 64 -8.10 12.27 -4.95
CA GLN A 64 -6.87 12.97 -5.33
C GLN A 64 -5.76 12.82 -4.28
N GLN A 65 -6.10 12.83 -3.00
CA GLN A 65 -5.16 12.59 -1.90
C GLN A 65 -4.64 11.15 -1.86
N VAL A 66 -5.46 10.15 -2.20
CA VAL A 66 -5.01 8.75 -2.36
C VAL A 66 -4.04 8.66 -3.53
N LYS A 67 -4.39 9.22 -4.69
CA LYS A 67 -3.54 9.25 -5.88
C LYS A 67 -2.18 9.88 -5.59
N THR A 68 -2.17 11.03 -4.90
CA THR A 68 -0.94 11.74 -4.52
C THR A 68 -0.02 10.88 -3.64
N ARG A 69 -0.56 10.08 -2.73
CA ARG A 69 0.24 9.17 -1.89
C ARG A 69 0.84 8.02 -2.71
N LEU A 70 0.08 7.47 -3.65
CA LEU A 70 0.59 6.44 -4.58
C LEU A 70 1.67 6.98 -5.51
N ASP A 71 1.51 8.20 -6.03
CA ASP A 71 2.49 8.84 -6.90
C ASP A 71 3.81 9.09 -6.14
N ARG A 72 3.74 9.56 -4.89
CA ARG A 72 4.93 9.72 -4.01
C ARG A 72 5.63 8.39 -3.74
N MET A 73 4.86 7.32 -3.56
CA MET A 73 5.44 5.97 -3.43
C MET A 73 6.18 5.57 -4.71
N ASP A 74 5.60 5.80 -5.88
CA ASP A 74 6.25 5.49 -7.16
C ASP A 74 7.54 6.30 -7.37
N GLU A 75 7.52 7.59 -7.05
CA GLU A 75 8.70 8.45 -7.09
C GLU A 75 9.82 7.90 -6.18
N ALA A 76 9.48 7.49 -4.96
CA ALA A 76 10.44 6.88 -4.03
C ALA A 76 10.99 5.54 -4.56
N LEU A 77 10.14 4.69 -5.15
CA LEU A 77 10.56 3.42 -5.75
C LEU A 77 11.45 3.63 -6.98
N GLN A 78 11.16 4.64 -7.82
CA GLN A 78 11.99 5.02 -8.96
C GLN A 78 13.35 5.56 -8.51
N ALA A 79 13.37 6.42 -7.49
CA ALA A 79 14.60 6.91 -6.88
C ALA A 79 15.44 5.76 -6.34
N LEU A 80 14.80 4.81 -5.62
CA LEU A 80 15.44 3.59 -5.14
C LEU A 80 16.00 2.75 -6.28
N ALA A 81 15.30 2.60 -7.40
CA ALA A 81 15.77 1.86 -8.57
C ALA A 81 17.01 2.50 -9.22
N GLY A 82 17.11 3.84 -9.20
CA GLY A 82 18.24 4.59 -9.73
C GLY A 82 19.53 4.52 -8.88
N ARG A 83 19.44 4.08 -7.63
CA ARG A 83 20.61 3.95 -6.73
C ARG A 83 21.51 2.79 -7.16
N GLN A 84 22.77 3.07 -7.43
CA GLN A 84 23.79 2.05 -7.75
C GLN A 84 24.67 1.67 -6.55
N ASP A 85 24.55 2.41 -5.45
CA ASP A 85 25.37 2.32 -4.24
C ASP A 85 24.87 1.32 -3.20
N ILE A 86 23.80 0.55 -3.51
CA ILE A 86 23.16 -0.36 -2.55
C ILE A 86 23.13 -1.80 -3.05
N HIS A 87 23.36 -2.72 -2.11
CA HIS A 87 23.20 -4.16 -2.31
C HIS A 87 21.73 -4.54 -2.49
N ASP A 88 21.49 -5.63 -3.25
CA ASP A 88 20.13 -6.11 -3.58
C ASP A 88 19.27 -6.39 -2.34
N ARG A 89 19.87 -6.97 -1.28
CA ARG A 89 19.14 -7.24 -0.03
C ARG A 89 18.68 -5.95 0.65
N SER A 90 19.54 -4.93 0.72
CA SER A 90 19.18 -3.63 1.29
C SER A 90 18.12 -2.94 0.44
N ARG A 91 18.21 -3.04 -0.88
CA ARG A 91 17.20 -2.53 -1.82
C ARG A 91 15.83 -3.19 -1.61
N ALA A 92 15.80 -4.50 -1.39
CA ALA A 92 14.54 -5.20 -1.11
C ALA A 92 13.89 -4.67 0.18
N LEU A 93 14.66 -4.52 1.25
CA LEU A 93 14.18 -3.98 2.53
C LEU A 93 13.69 -2.54 2.41
N GLU A 94 14.42 -1.69 1.68
CA GLU A 94 14.03 -0.29 1.48
C GLU A 94 12.77 -0.18 0.62
N ARG A 95 12.61 -1.04 -0.38
CA ARG A 95 11.37 -1.17 -1.16
C ARG A 95 10.19 -1.56 -0.27
N ASP A 96 10.39 -2.53 0.63
CA ASP A 96 9.36 -2.98 1.56
C ASP A 96 8.93 -1.87 2.53
N ASP A 97 9.88 -1.08 3.02
CA ASP A 97 9.60 0.09 3.86
C ASP A 97 8.83 1.18 3.12
N ILE A 98 9.20 1.49 1.87
CA ILE A 98 8.48 2.46 1.03
C ILE A 98 7.03 2.02 0.81
N THR A 99 6.82 0.74 0.45
CA THR A 99 5.49 0.17 0.25
C THR A 99 4.66 0.22 1.53
N TRP A 100 5.25 -0.18 2.66
CA TRP A 100 4.55 -0.19 3.95
C TRP A 100 4.08 1.19 4.37
N ARG A 101 4.96 2.21 4.29
CA ARG A 101 4.61 3.58 4.65
C ARG A 101 3.48 4.13 3.77
N ALA A 102 3.51 3.86 2.47
CA ALA A 102 2.45 4.29 1.56
C ALA A 102 1.10 3.61 1.89
N PHE A 103 1.13 2.33 2.26
CA PHE A 103 -0.05 1.61 2.72
C PHE A 103 -0.61 2.22 4.01
N GLU A 104 0.23 2.49 5.01
CA GLU A 104 -0.18 3.15 6.26
C GLU A 104 -0.78 4.53 5.99
N ASP A 105 -0.10 5.36 5.21
CA ASP A 105 -0.54 6.72 4.86
C ASP A 105 -1.92 6.74 4.17
N ILE A 106 -2.20 5.75 3.33
CA ILE A 106 -3.50 5.59 2.67
C ILE A 106 -4.55 5.06 3.65
N SER A 107 -4.19 4.11 4.51
CA SER A 107 -5.12 3.59 5.51
C SER A 107 -5.61 4.68 6.47
N TRP A 108 -4.71 5.52 7.00
CA TRP A 108 -5.06 6.64 7.86
C TRP A 108 -5.94 7.67 7.15
N LEU A 109 -5.63 7.99 5.89
CA LEU A 109 -6.46 8.90 5.10
C LEU A 109 -7.91 8.43 4.98
N LEU A 110 -8.14 7.12 4.90
CA LEU A 110 -9.47 6.51 4.70
C LEU A 110 -10.21 6.21 6.01
N GLU A 111 -9.50 6.25 7.14
CA GLU A 111 -10.04 6.18 8.50
C GLU A 111 -10.55 7.54 9.02
N GLU A 112 -10.09 8.66 8.46
CA GLU A 112 -10.58 9.99 8.82
C GLU A 112 -12.09 10.14 8.50
N PRO A 113 -12.92 10.62 9.46
CA PRO A 113 -14.36 10.82 9.29
C PRO A 113 -14.68 11.80 8.16
#